data_AF-A0A7C5HYW7-F1
#
_entry.id   AF-A0A7C5HYW7-F1
#
_cell.length_a   1.000
_cell.length_b   1.000
_cell.length_c   1.000
_cell.angle_alpha   90.00
_cell.angle_beta   90.00
_cell.angle_gamma   90.00
#
_symmetry.space_group_name_H-M   'P 1'
#
loop_
_entity.id
_entity.type
_entity.pdbx_description
1 polymer ?
#
loop_
_entity_poly.entity_id
_entity_poly.type
_entity_poly.pdbx_seq_one_letter_code
_entity_poly.pdbx_strand_id
1 'polypeptide(L)'
;MKKALVLSLAIVIYGTTTCYSQAIIVDHNSVDGFDAGIPQFYIDEVKKMLLNYPGESHGNGMLSGLRLLELRDSRFAVSILTEGAPEAETDQCLRVHRPEWRGSSWNKWGTGEEDTWTNQTAIDRLNSHFAYARDVLNNPFDVFAFGWCWDMTWHNSPGGEVDPIYNVRWAGSSVGGPDGDLRWGLDADDTTLTENSVSLQNYLDAWNYYQQNNPDTMIAYSTGPVDTSEESGYQRYLKNERIREWVRNSTNRVLFDYADILTYNNAGEQNTALWDGHTYPVEHPENEGEDDPFGYGSGHLSNEGYLKIGKAMWVLLAKKAGWDGAPAVKGDFTSDSIVDDPDLRILAYAWLTDPNSSDWNGLCDISPDEGDDTINLGDFSRFAQNWLEGVDVSLKGDFTGDGIVDYFDLYVLAHTWLSDSNSPNWNEVCDISPDEGDNIINLKDFSRFAQDWLEGI
;
A
#
# COMPACT_ATOMS: atom_id res chain seq x y z
N MET A 1 -52.29 -0.02 47.87
CA MET A 1 -51.95 0.13 46.44
C MET A 1 -50.51 0.61 46.35
N LYS A 2 -49.56 -0.29 46.08
CA LYS A 2 -48.14 0.03 45.88
C LYS A 2 -47.94 0.18 44.36
N LYS A 3 -47.54 1.37 43.89
CA LYS A 3 -47.14 1.59 42.50
C LYS A 3 -45.68 1.16 42.36
N ALA A 4 -45.43 0.18 41.50
CA ALA A 4 -44.09 -0.27 41.14
C ALA A 4 -43.49 0.74 40.14
N LEU A 5 -42.26 1.17 40.42
CA LEU A 5 -41.42 1.96 39.54
C LEU A 5 -40.77 0.98 38.56
N VAL A 6 -41.05 1.08 37.26
CA VAL A 6 -40.35 0.31 36.22
C VAL A 6 -39.17 1.17 35.78
N LEU A 7 -37.96 0.73 36.13
CA LEU A 7 -36.71 1.31 35.64
C LEU A 7 -36.41 0.64 34.29
N SER A 8 -36.54 1.40 33.20
CA SER A 8 -36.13 0.96 31.87
C SER A 8 -34.60 1.05 31.77
N LEU A 9 -33.92 -0.09 31.77
CA LEU A 9 -32.49 -0.18 31.56
C LEU A 9 -32.24 0.01 30.05
N ALA A 10 -31.74 1.19 29.64
CA ALA A 10 -31.21 1.38 28.30
C ALA A 10 -29.86 0.68 28.21
N ILE A 11 -29.81 -0.46 27.52
CA ILE A 11 -28.56 -1.14 27.18
C ILE A 11 -27.93 -0.32 26.04
N VAL A 12 -26.88 0.44 26.37
CA VAL A 12 -25.98 1.02 25.37
C VAL A 12 -25.21 -0.16 24.79
N ILE A 13 -25.62 -0.59 23.60
CA ILE A 13 -24.82 -1.49 22.77
C ILE A 13 -23.69 -0.62 22.23
N TYR A 14 -22.48 -0.81 22.76
CA TYR A 14 -21.27 -0.36 22.07
C TYR A 14 -21.22 -1.12 20.75
N GLY A 15 -21.71 -0.49 19.69
CA GLY A 15 -21.38 -0.92 18.34
C GLY A 15 -19.91 -0.63 18.16
N THR A 16 -19.06 -1.64 18.15
CA THR A 16 -17.73 -1.51 17.56
C THR A 16 -17.95 -1.20 16.09
N THR A 17 -17.82 0.05 15.69
CA THR A 17 -17.57 0.42 14.30
C THR A 17 -16.25 -0.23 13.93
N THR A 18 -16.30 -1.40 13.32
CA THR A 18 -15.18 -1.90 12.52
C THR A 18 -14.97 -0.87 11.41
N CYS A 19 -13.94 -0.03 11.56
CA CYS A 19 -13.38 0.69 10.44
C CYS A 19 -13.00 -0.37 9.41
N TYR A 20 -13.72 -0.42 8.29
CA TYR A 20 -13.36 -1.32 7.21
C TYR A 20 -12.04 -0.81 6.64
N SER A 21 -10.95 -1.49 6.92
CA SER A 21 -9.69 -1.27 6.20
C SER A 21 -9.99 -1.50 4.71
N GLN A 22 -9.88 -0.43 3.91
CA GLN A 22 -9.95 -0.50 2.46
C GLN A 22 -8.76 -1.35 1.96
N ALA A 23 -8.94 -2.07 0.85
CA ALA A 23 -7.83 -2.80 0.23
C ALA A 23 -6.63 -1.86 0.01
N ILE A 24 -5.44 -2.29 0.45
CA ILE A 24 -4.21 -1.53 0.20
C ILE A 24 -3.82 -1.75 -1.25
N ILE A 25 -3.92 -0.71 -2.06
CA ILE A 25 -3.50 -0.70 -3.46
C ILE A 25 -2.37 0.29 -3.61
N VAL A 26 -1.24 -0.18 -4.13
CA VAL A 26 -0.07 0.63 -4.44
C VAL A 26 0.13 0.61 -5.95
N ASP A 27 -0.11 1.74 -6.58
CA ASP A 27 -0.11 1.97 -8.03
C ASP A 27 0.78 3.17 -8.39
N HIS A 28 0.73 3.69 -9.63
CA HIS A 28 1.56 4.84 -10.02
C HIS A 28 1.34 6.09 -9.14
N ASN A 29 0.13 6.34 -8.63
CA ASN A 29 -0.15 7.47 -7.73
C ASN A 29 0.53 7.31 -6.37
N SER A 30 0.88 6.08 -5.99
CA SER A 30 1.64 5.84 -4.77
C SER A 30 3.09 6.34 -4.87
N VAL A 31 3.65 6.43 -6.09
CA VAL A 31 4.95 7.06 -6.31
C VAL A 31 4.88 8.55 -5.95
N ASP A 32 3.80 9.23 -6.34
CA ASP A 32 3.54 10.62 -5.94
C ASP A 32 3.35 10.73 -4.41
N GLY A 33 2.69 9.74 -3.79
CA GLY A 33 2.58 9.66 -2.32
C GLY A 33 3.94 9.59 -1.62
N PHE A 34 4.90 8.83 -2.15
CA PHE A 34 6.27 8.84 -1.65
C PHE A 34 6.89 10.24 -1.75
N ASP A 35 6.73 10.90 -2.90
CA ASP A 35 7.31 12.23 -3.17
C ASP A 35 6.64 13.35 -2.38
N ALA A 36 5.38 13.16 -1.99
CA ALA A 36 4.66 14.01 -1.03
C ALA A 36 5.22 13.87 0.41
N GLY A 37 5.97 12.80 0.67
CA GLY A 37 6.74 12.59 1.88
C GLY A 37 6.08 11.61 2.85
N ILE A 38 6.70 10.43 3.03
CA ILE A 38 6.34 9.49 4.11
C ILE A 38 6.79 10.10 5.45
N PRO A 39 5.89 10.25 6.45
CA PRO A 39 6.27 10.71 7.78
C PRO A 39 7.35 9.84 8.43
N GLN A 40 8.25 10.44 9.22
CA GLN A 40 9.40 9.72 9.79
C GLN A 40 8.97 8.54 10.65
N PHE A 41 7.89 8.66 11.42
CA PHE A 41 7.33 7.57 12.21
C PHE A 41 7.13 6.31 11.36
N TYR A 42 6.48 6.44 10.19
CA TYR A 42 6.24 5.31 9.30
C TYR A 42 7.52 4.80 8.65
N ILE A 43 8.50 5.66 8.35
CA ILE A 43 9.83 5.21 7.90
C ILE A 43 10.48 4.32 8.99
N ASP A 44 10.41 4.73 10.25
CA ASP A 44 11.00 4.00 11.38
C ASP A 44 10.24 2.70 11.69
N GLU A 45 8.92 2.66 11.51
CA GLU A 45 8.14 1.42 11.56
C GLU A 45 8.51 0.47 10.41
N VAL A 46 8.69 0.98 9.19
CA VAL A 46 9.12 0.17 8.05
C VAL A 46 10.52 -0.42 8.26
N LYS A 47 11.44 0.31 8.90
CA LYS A 47 12.79 -0.20 9.23
C LYS A 47 12.78 -1.41 10.17
N LYS A 48 11.69 -1.65 10.91
CA LYS A 48 11.55 -2.85 11.77
C LYS A 48 11.17 -4.10 10.96
N MET A 49 10.64 -3.90 9.75
CA MET A 49 10.04 -4.96 8.95
C MET A 49 11.06 -5.87 8.27
N LEU A 50 10.66 -7.11 8.02
CA LEU A 50 11.29 -8.08 7.15
C LEU A 50 10.41 -8.32 5.90
N LEU A 51 10.87 -7.81 4.76
CA LEU A 51 10.28 -8.03 3.44
C LEU A 51 10.89 -9.28 2.79
N ASN A 52 10.06 -10.27 2.43
CA ASN A 52 10.45 -11.30 1.48
C ASN A 52 10.00 -10.93 0.07
N TYR A 53 10.98 -10.78 -0.84
CA TYR A 53 10.73 -10.45 -2.24
C TYR A 53 11.50 -11.40 -3.17
N PRO A 54 11.06 -12.66 -3.29
CA PRO A 54 11.63 -13.58 -4.26
C PRO A 54 11.16 -13.25 -5.68
N GLY A 55 11.83 -13.82 -6.67
CA GLY A 55 11.52 -13.65 -8.08
C GLY A 55 12.68 -14.08 -8.96
N GLU A 56 12.55 -13.88 -10.26
CA GLU A 56 13.63 -14.07 -11.23
C GLU A 56 14.26 -12.73 -11.65
N SER A 57 14.52 -12.49 -12.94
CA SER A 57 15.23 -11.30 -13.41
C SER A 57 14.54 -10.01 -13.01
N HIS A 58 13.26 -9.82 -13.34
CA HIS A 58 12.47 -8.63 -12.94
C HIS A 58 12.43 -8.42 -11.43
N GLY A 59 12.47 -9.51 -10.64
CA GLY A 59 12.57 -9.44 -9.19
C GLY A 59 13.85 -8.74 -8.69
N ASN A 60 14.94 -8.75 -9.47
CA ASN A 60 16.17 -8.01 -9.15
C ASN A 60 15.94 -6.50 -9.17
N GLY A 61 15.02 -6.01 -10.00
CA GLY A 61 14.75 -4.59 -10.12
C GLY A 61 14.28 -3.96 -8.82
N MET A 62 13.50 -4.69 -8.02
CA MET A 62 13.08 -4.24 -6.69
C MET A 62 14.28 -4.00 -5.76
N LEU A 63 15.27 -4.89 -5.78
CA LEU A 63 16.48 -4.76 -4.96
C LEU A 63 17.29 -3.53 -5.35
N SER A 64 17.44 -3.30 -6.66
CA SER A 64 18.10 -2.10 -7.20
C SER A 64 17.34 -0.83 -6.83
N GLY A 65 16.02 -0.84 -6.92
CA GLY A 65 15.17 0.29 -6.55
C GLY A 65 15.32 0.73 -5.10
N LEU A 66 15.27 -0.23 -4.18
CA LEU A 66 15.44 0.02 -2.75
C LEU A 66 16.85 0.56 -2.42
N ARG A 67 17.89 0.02 -3.06
CA ARG A 67 19.26 0.50 -2.85
C ARG A 67 19.51 1.88 -3.47
N LEU A 68 18.91 2.17 -4.64
CA LEU A 68 18.98 3.51 -5.23
C LEU A 68 18.31 4.56 -4.34
N LEU A 69 17.22 4.21 -3.66
CA LEU A 69 16.57 5.09 -2.70
C LEU A 69 17.46 5.41 -1.51
N GLU A 70 18.03 4.40 -0.86
CA GLU A 70 18.97 4.61 0.25
C GLU A 70 20.15 5.53 -0.14
N LEU A 71 20.66 5.40 -1.35
CA LEU A 71 21.73 6.27 -1.85
C LEU A 71 21.29 7.72 -2.06
N ARG A 72 20.01 7.95 -2.36
CA ARG A 72 19.45 9.30 -2.53
C ARG A 72 19.05 9.92 -1.19
N ASP A 73 18.55 9.11 -0.27
CA ASP A 73 18.09 9.53 1.04
C ASP A 73 18.31 8.40 2.06
N SER A 74 19.22 8.64 3.01
CA SER A 74 19.65 7.66 4.01
C SER A 74 18.55 7.30 5.02
N ARG A 75 17.44 8.06 5.08
CA ARG A 75 16.28 7.68 5.88
C ARG A 75 15.68 6.36 5.40
N PHE A 76 15.79 6.03 4.11
CA PHE A 76 15.29 4.80 3.50
C PHE A 76 16.33 3.68 3.50
N ALA A 77 17.10 3.55 4.57
CA ALA A 77 18.17 2.55 4.71
C ALA A 77 17.66 1.11 4.55
N VAL A 78 18.43 0.28 3.81
CA VAL A 78 18.07 -1.11 3.51
C VAL A 78 19.24 -2.08 3.69
N SER A 79 18.95 -3.24 4.27
CA SER A 79 19.84 -4.39 4.24
C SER A 79 19.26 -5.47 3.35
N ILE A 80 19.99 -5.87 2.32
CA ILE A 80 19.50 -6.78 1.26
C ILE A 80 20.33 -8.06 1.28
N LEU A 81 19.69 -9.19 1.56
CA LEU A 81 20.29 -10.52 1.46
C LEU A 81 19.77 -11.27 0.23
N THR A 82 20.72 -11.69 -0.61
CA THR A 82 20.48 -12.53 -1.80
C THR A 82 20.89 -13.99 -1.59
N GLU A 83 21.44 -14.32 -0.41
CA GLU A 83 21.74 -15.69 0.00
C GLU A 83 21.64 -15.86 1.51
N GLY A 84 21.46 -17.10 1.97
CA GLY A 84 21.38 -17.43 3.39
C GLY A 84 20.02 -17.10 4.04
N ALA A 85 20.00 -17.22 5.36
CA ALA A 85 18.82 -16.93 6.19
C ALA A 85 18.63 -15.41 6.36
N PRO A 86 17.39 -14.94 6.64
CA PRO A 86 17.14 -13.53 6.91
C PRO A 86 17.91 -13.04 8.14
N GLU A 87 18.27 -11.76 8.13
CA GLU A 87 18.95 -11.11 9.26
C GLU A 87 18.03 -11.00 10.49
N ALA A 88 18.64 -10.98 11.67
CA ALA A 88 17.93 -10.75 12.93
C ALA A 88 17.24 -9.38 12.94
N GLU A 89 16.26 -9.21 13.83
CA GLU A 89 15.51 -7.97 13.99
C GLU A 89 16.44 -6.76 14.25
N THR A 90 16.06 -5.62 13.68
CA THR A 90 16.74 -4.33 13.79
C THR A 90 15.71 -3.22 13.54
N ASP A 91 15.96 -2.03 14.04
CA ASP A 91 15.20 -0.80 13.76
C ASP A 91 15.99 0.19 12.88
N GLN A 92 17.19 -0.20 12.43
CA GLN A 92 18.10 0.69 11.70
C GLN A 92 17.87 0.72 10.18
N CYS A 93 17.29 -0.34 9.61
CA CYS A 93 17.12 -0.50 8.17
C CYS A 93 16.03 -1.52 7.84
N LEU A 94 15.29 -1.29 6.76
CA LEU A 94 14.39 -2.31 6.21
C LEU A 94 15.20 -3.55 5.81
N ARG A 95 14.83 -4.71 6.36
CA ARG A 95 15.45 -5.99 6.00
C ARG A 95 14.75 -6.57 4.79
N VAL A 96 15.49 -6.80 3.72
CA VAL A 96 15.01 -7.37 2.46
C VAL A 96 15.66 -8.71 2.24
N HIS A 97 14.87 -9.75 2.12
CA HIS A 97 15.32 -11.12 1.96
C HIS A 97 14.75 -11.71 0.68
N ARG A 98 15.62 -12.04 -0.27
CA ARG A 98 15.21 -12.65 -1.55
C ARG A 98 15.08 -14.18 -1.49
N PRO A 99 15.98 -14.95 -0.83
CA PRO A 99 15.98 -16.40 -0.92
C PRO A 99 14.70 -17.10 -0.45
N GLU A 100 14.40 -18.25 -1.07
CA GLU A 100 13.34 -19.18 -0.65
C GLU A 100 13.95 -20.34 0.14
N TRP A 101 13.37 -20.71 1.29
CA TRP A 101 13.76 -21.91 2.03
C TRP A 101 13.22 -23.19 1.37
N ARG A 102 14.12 -24.14 1.04
CA ARG A 102 13.75 -25.43 0.41
C ARG A 102 13.89 -26.64 1.32
N GLY A 103 13.65 -26.48 2.62
CA GLY A 103 13.69 -27.56 3.61
C GLY A 103 15.09 -27.96 4.11
N SER A 104 16.13 -27.77 3.29
CA SER A 104 17.53 -28.02 3.69
C SER A 104 18.49 -26.88 3.41
N SER A 105 18.11 -25.94 2.54
CA SER A 105 18.97 -24.84 2.10
C SER A 105 18.14 -23.67 1.60
N TRP A 106 18.73 -22.49 1.65
CA TRP A 106 18.21 -21.28 1.04
C TRP A 106 18.55 -21.26 -0.45
N ASN A 107 17.53 -21.18 -1.29
CA ASN A 107 17.68 -21.07 -2.73
C ASN A 107 17.96 -19.61 -3.12
N LYS A 108 19.10 -19.38 -3.78
CA LYS A 108 19.53 -18.06 -4.24
C LYS A 108 19.38 -17.81 -5.73
N TRP A 109 18.94 -18.81 -6.49
CA TRP A 109 18.98 -18.77 -7.96
C TRP A 109 17.75 -18.14 -8.61
N GLY A 110 16.79 -17.70 -7.81
CA GLY A 110 15.50 -17.21 -8.28
C GLY A 110 14.37 -18.14 -7.89
N THR A 111 13.15 -17.63 -7.94
CA THR A 111 11.92 -18.35 -7.60
C THR A 111 10.89 -17.90 -8.62
N GLY A 112 10.44 -18.81 -9.47
CA GLY A 112 9.47 -18.55 -10.54
C GLY A 112 8.11 -19.16 -10.26
N GLU A 113 7.31 -19.33 -11.31
CA GLU A 113 5.97 -19.92 -11.21
C GLU A 113 6.01 -21.38 -10.75
N GLU A 114 7.04 -22.12 -11.18
CA GLU A 114 7.27 -23.53 -10.85
C GLU A 114 7.50 -23.75 -9.36
N ASP A 115 7.88 -22.66 -8.69
CA ASP A 115 8.20 -22.65 -7.28
C ASP A 115 7.12 -22.09 -6.39
N THR A 116 6.08 -21.49 -6.96
CA THR A 116 5.11 -20.69 -6.22
C THR A 116 3.66 -21.13 -6.38
N TRP A 117 3.19 -21.58 -7.55
CA TRP A 117 1.74 -21.81 -7.70
C TRP A 117 1.31 -22.82 -8.78
N THR A 118 2.18 -23.26 -9.69
CA THR A 118 1.75 -24.16 -10.79
C THR A 118 1.37 -25.57 -10.36
N ASN A 119 1.78 -26.01 -9.17
CA ASN A 119 1.52 -27.33 -8.64
C ASN A 119 1.51 -27.36 -7.10
N GLN A 120 0.90 -28.39 -6.52
CA GLN A 120 0.76 -28.49 -5.06
C GLN A 120 2.10 -28.60 -4.32
N THR A 121 3.14 -29.19 -4.92
CA THR A 121 4.45 -29.31 -4.26
C THR A 121 5.11 -27.94 -4.11
N ALA A 122 4.98 -27.07 -5.12
CA ALA A 122 5.41 -25.68 -5.06
C ALA A 122 4.65 -24.92 -3.96
N ILE A 123 3.33 -25.09 -3.92
CA ILE A 123 2.48 -24.44 -2.91
C ILE A 123 2.86 -24.84 -1.49
N ASP A 124 3.01 -26.15 -1.25
CA ASP A 124 3.38 -26.68 0.06
C ASP A 124 4.79 -26.20 0.47
N ARG A 125 5.71 -26.07 -0.48
CA ARG A 125 7.08 -25.61 -0.22
C ARG A 125 7.12 -24.13 0.15
N LEU A 126 6.47 -23.25 -0.61
CA LEU A 126 6.43 -21.84 -0.28
C LEU A 126 5.70 -21.59 1.06
N ASN A 127 4.63 -22.35 1.35
CA ASN A 127 4.01 -22.28 2.67
C ASN A 127 4.94 -22.76 3.80
N SER A 128 5.74 -23.80 3.54
CA SER A 128 6.76 -24.28 4.49
C SER A 128 7.89 -23.27 4.69
N HIS A 129 8.20 -22.43 3.70
CA HIS A 129 9.15 -21.33 3.82
C HIS A 129 8.68 -20.28 4.84
N PHE A 130 7.42 -19.86 4.76
CA PHE A 130 6.84 -18.96 5.78
C PHE A 130 6.85 -19.59 7.18
N ALA A 131 6.42 -20.86 7.27
CA ALA A 131 6.42 -21.59 8.54
C ALA A 131 7.83 -21.74 9.12
N TYR A 132 8.86 -21.94 8.28
CA TYR A 132 10.23 -22.06 8.76
C TYR A 132 10.75 -20.74 9.34
N ALA A 133 10.50 -19.61 8.68
CA ALA A 133 10.88 -18.29 9.19
C ALA A 133 10.19 -17.99 10.53
N ARG A 134 8.89 -18.26 10.64
CA ARG A 134 8.10 -18.06 11.86
C ARG A 134 8.48 -19.02 12.98
N ASP A 135 8.43 -20.32 12.73
CA ASP A 135 8.40 -21.35 13.78
C ASP A 135 9.80 -21.88 14.13
N VAL A 136 10.76 -21.81 13.21
CA VAL A 136 12.13 -22.33 13.42
C VAL A 136 13.12 -21.21 13.66
N LEU A 137 13.06 -20.13 12.87
CA LEU A 137 13.95 -18.98 13.06
C LEU A 137 13.44 -17.98 14.10
N ASN A 138 12.15 -18.03 14.46
CA ASN A 138 11.50 -17.02 15.28
C ASN A 138 11.73 -15.60 14.71
N ASN A 139 11.59 -15.48 13.39
CA ASN A 139 11.81 -14.27 12.60
C ASN A 139 10.83 -14.28 11.41
N PRO A 140 9.51 -14.14 11.67
CA PRO A 140 8.49 -14.18 10.63
C PRO A 140 8.67 -13.05 9.62
N PHE A 141 8.22 -13.26 8.39
CA PHE A 141 8.14 -12.20 7.40
C PHE A 141 6.97 -11.27 7.71
N ASP A 142 7.20 -9.97 7.66
CA ASP A 142 6.17 -8.95 7.81
C ASP A 142 5.35 -8.81 6.53
N VAL A 143 6.03 -8.88 5.37
CA VAL A 143 5.46 -8.76 4.04
C VAL A 143 6.08 -9.77 3.10
N PHE A 144 5.24 -10.36 2.25
CA PHE A 144 5.64 -11.15 1.10
C PHE A 144 5.03 -10.55 -0.16
N ALA A 145 5.87 -10.31 -1.18
CA ALA A 145 5.45 -9.96 -2.53
C ALA A 145 6.33 -10.70 -3.54
N PHE A 146 5.80 -10.98 -4.73
CA PHE A 146 6.48 -11.78 -5.74
C PHE A 146 6.89 -10.95 -6.94
N GLY A 147 8.17 -11.01 -7.30
CA GLY A 147 8.69 -10.46 -8.54
C GLY A 147 8.43 -11.42 -9.70
N TRP A 148 7.26 -11.30 -10.34
CA TRP A 148 6.94 -11.95 -11.60
C TRP A 148 8.06 -11.73 -12.63
N CYS A 149 8.33 -12.74 -13.44
CA CYS A 149 9.18 -12.64 -14.62
C CYS A 149 8.31 -12.64 -15.89
N TRP A 150 8.88 -13.06 -17.02
CA TRP A 150 8.08 -13.32 -18.21
C TRP A 150 7.21 -14.59 -18.10
N ASP A 151 7.07 -15.23 -16.93
CA ASP A 151 6.27 -16.44 -16.67
C ASP A 151 4.88 -16.41 -17.35
N MET A 152 4.27 -15.23 -17.40
CA MET A 152 2.97 -15.00 -18.05
C MET A 152 2.96 -15.31 -19.55
N THR A 153 4.12 -15.29 -20.24
CA THR A 153 4.24 -15.54 -21.69
C THR A 153 5.53 -16.26 -22.12
N TRP A 154 6.43 -16.63 -21.20
CA TRP A 154 7.69 -17.36 -21.50
C TRP A 154 7.38 -18.84 -21.80
N HIS A 155 8.35 -19.53 -22.42
CA HIS A 155 8.42 -20.95 -22.85
C HIS A 155 7.47 -21.31 -23.98
N ASN A 156 6.20 -20.94 -23.85
CA ASN A 156 5.17 -21.23 -24.83
C ASN A 156 4.63 -19.92 -25.41
N SER A 157 5.09 -19.57 -26.62
CA SER A 157 4.58 -18.41 -27.38
C SER A 157 3.07 -18.53 -27.65
N PRO A 158 2.36 -17.42 -27.94
CA PRO A 158 0.94 -17.43 -28.29
C PRO A 158 0.61 -18.55 -29.29
N GLY A 159 -0.33 -19.42 -28.93
CA GLY A 159 -0.71 -20.57 -29.75
C GLY A 159 -2.00 -21.24 -29.29
N GLY A 160 -2.47 -22.22 -30.06
CA GLY A 160 -3.79 -22.82 -29.88
C GLY A 160 -4.88 -22.07 -30.64
N GLU A 161 -6.12 -22.33 -30.26
CA GLU A 161 -7.29 -21.61 -30.79
C GLU A 161 -7.39 -20.21 -30.18
N VAL A 162 -8.04 -19.30 -30.91
CA VAL A 162 -8.27 -17.93 -30.42
C VAL A 162 -9.36 -17.96 -29.36
N ASP A 163 -9.08 -17.35 -28.21
CA ASP A 163 -10.07 -17.09 -27.18
C ASP A 163 -11.20 -16.20 -27.75
N PRO A 164 -12.46 -16.66 -27.75
CA PRO A 164 -13.55 -15.92 -28.39
C PRO A 164 -14.02 -14.69 -27.59
N ILE A 165 -13.62 -14.56 -26.33
CA ILE A 165 -13.97 -13.45 -25.43
C ILE A 165 -12.92 -12.34 -25.56
N TYR A 166 -11.65 -12.73 -25.50
CA TYR A 166 -10.52 -11.80 -25.40
C TYR A 166 -9.74 -11.64 -26.71
N ASN A 167 -10.04 -12.47 -27.72
CA ASN A 167 -9.45 -12.41 -29.04
C ASN A 167 -7.90 -12.51 -29.02
N VAL A 168 -7.40 -13.43 -28.18
CA VAL A 168 -5.97 -13.76 -28.04
C VAL A 168 -5.75 -15.25 -28.09
N ARG A 169 -4.53 -15.67 -28.44
CA ARG A 169 -4.01 -17.00 -28.15
C ARG A 169 -3.16 -16.95 -26.89
N TRP A 170 -3.43 -17.85 -25.97
CA TRP A 170 -2.72 -17.90 -24.69
C TRP A 170 -1.25 -18.31 -24.86
N ALA A 171 -0.43 -17.85 -23.93
CA ALA A 171 1.00 -18.07 -23.80
C ALA A 171 1.34 -18.31 -22.30
N GLY A 172 2.58 -18.68 -22.02
CA GLY A 172 3.11 -18.74 -20.66
C GLY A 172 3.80 -20.04 -20.28
N SER A 173 4.54 -19.96 -19.18
CA SER A 173 5.24 -21.07 -18.55
C SER A 173 4.35 -21.66 -17.47
N SER A 174 4.25 -22.98 -17.41
CA SER A 174 3.63 -23.67 -16.28
C SER A 174 4.51 -24.83 -15.84
N VAL A 175 5.81 -24.55 -15.67
CA VAL A 175 6.81 -25.58 -15.35
C VAL A 175 6.41 -26.30 -14.05
N GLY A 176 6.52 -27.64 -14.09
CA GLY A 176 6.08 -28.50 -12.98
C GLY A 176 4.56 -28.68 -12.86
N GLY A 177 3.77 -28.05 -13.74
CA GLY A 177 2.32 -28.18 -13.79
C GLY A 177 1.86 -29.62 -14.07
N PRO A 178 0.63 -29.97 -13.66
CA PRO A 178 0.08 -31.33 -13.76
C PRO A 178 0.01 -31.86 -15.21
N ASP A 179 -0.16 -30.97 -16.19
CA ASP A 179 -0.25 -31.32 -17.62
C ASP A 179 1.07 -31.07 -18.38
N GLY A 180 2.14 -30.72 -17.65
CA GLY A 180 3.42 -30.29 -18.21
C GLY A 180 3.54 -28.77 -18.33
N ASP A 181 4.66 -28.31 -18.89
CA ASP A 181 4.93 -26.89 -19.14
C ASP A 181 4.19 -26.42 -20.39
N LEU A 182 2.92 -26.03 -20.22
CA LEU A 182 2.02 -25.60 -21.28
C LEU A 182 1.55 -24.15 -21.10
N ARG A 183 0.92 -23.61 -22.14
CA ARG A 183 0.24 -22.30 -22.13
C ARG A 183 -0.85 -22.28 -21.08
N TRP A 184 -1.22 -21.11 -20.59
CA TRP A 184 -2.30 -20.99 -19.61
C TRP A 184 -3.06 -19.66 -19.75
N GLY A 185 -4.38 -19.73 -19.56
CA GLY A 185 -5.31 -18.59 -19.65
C GLY A 185 -5.68 -18.01 -18.28
N LEU A 186 -6.80 -17.30 -18.21
CA LEU A 186 -7.28 -16.66 -16.99
C LEU A 186 -7.99 -17.64 -16.05
N ASP A 187 -8.73 -18.62 -16.57
CA ASP A 187 -9.52 -19.54 -15.76
C ASP A 187 -9.74 -20.93 -16.41
N ALA A 188 -10.66 -21.71 -15.84
CA ALA A 188 -10.94 -23.08 -16.25
C ALA A 188 -11.64 -23.20 -17.62
N ASP A 189 -12.31 -22.14 -18.09
CA ASP A 189 -12.94 -22.16 -19.42
C ASP A 189 -11.85 -22.15 -20.52
N ASP A 190 -10.68 -21.60 -20.22
CA ASP A 190 -9.50 -21.56 -21.10
C ASP A 190 -8.82 -22.93 -21.28
N THR A 191 -9.07 -23.91 -20.41
CA THR A 191 -8.44 -25.23 -20.49
C THR A 191 -8.66 -25.90 -21.84
N THR A 192 -9.80 -25.64 -22.49
CA THR A 192 -10.08 -26.18 -23.84
C THR A 192 -9.24 -25.54 -24.94
N LEU A 193 -8.74 -24.32 -24.72
CA LEU A 193 -7.89 -23.57 -25.65
C LEU A 193 -6.41 -23.89 -25.45
N THR A 194 -6.01 -24.14 -24.20
CA THR A 194 -4.62 -24.32 -23.80
C THR A 194 -4.18 -25.78 -23.67
N GLU A 195 -5.14 -26.70 -23.57
CA GLU A 195 -4.93 -28.09 -23.15
C GLU A 195 -4.27 -28.22 -21.77
N ASN A 196 -4.39 -27.18 -20.94
CA ASN A 196 -3.73 -27.06 -19.64
C ASN A 196 -4.74 -26.72 -18.53
N SER A 197 -4.69 -27.46 -17.43
CA SER A 197 -5.48 -27.16 -16.24
C SER A 197 -4.91 -26.02 -15.39
N VAL A 198 -3.65 -25.62 -15.63
CA VAL A 198 -3.07 -24.41 -15.02
C VAL A 198 -3.66 -23.16 -15.69
N SER A 199 -4.03 -22.17 -14.87
CA SER A 199 -4.58 -20.87 -15.23
C SER A 199 -4.17 -19.81 -14.20
N LEU A 200 -4.45 -18.54 -14.47
CA LEU A 200 -4.25 -17.47 -13.49
C LEU A 200 -5.03 -17.72 -12.18
N GLN A 201 -6.16 -18.43 -12.24
CA GLN A 201 -6.91 -18.79 -11.05
C GLN A 201 -6.07 -19.60 -10.04
N ASN A 202 -5.13 -20.43 -10.50
CA ASN A 202 -4.23 -21.17 -9.61
C ASN A 202 -3.31 -20.23 -8.81
N TYR A 203 -2.79 -19.16 -9.43
CA TYR A 203 -2.02 -18.12 -8.73
C TYR A 203 -2.89 -17.42 -7.67
N LEU A 204 -4.11 -17.01 -8.03
CA LEU A 204 -5.01 -16.30 -7.12
C LEU A 204 -5.40 -17.17 -5.91
N ASP A 205 -5.68 -18.44 -6.15
CA ASP A 205 -6.03 -19.41 -5.10
C ASP A 205 -4.84 -19.71 -4.19
N ALA A 206 -3.63 -19.85 -4.76
CA ALA A 206 -2.40 -20.05 -3.99
C ALA A 206 -2.08 -18.87 -3.08
N TRP A 207 -2.20 -17.63 -3.57
CA TRP A 207 -2.01 -16.43 -2.75
C TRP A 207 -3.02 -16.34 -1.61
N ASN A 208 -4.29 -16.63 -1.90
CA ASN A 208 -5.33 -16.68 -0.88
C ASN A 208 -5.04 -17.78 0.16
N TYR A 209 -4.52 -18.92 -0.27
CA TYR A 209 -4.07 -19.99 0.63
C TYR A 209 -2.91 -19.53 1.54
N TYR A 210 -1.89 -18.85 1.01
CA TYR A 210 -0.80 -18.31 1.83
C TYR A 210 -1.29 -17.31 2.85
N GLN A 211 -2.20 -16.42 2.46
CA GLN A 211 -2.79 -15.42 3.35
C GLN A 211 -3.54 -16.08 4.51
N GLN A 212 -4.31 -17.13 4.23
CA GLN A 212 -5.07 -17.85 5.26
C GLN A 212 -4.19 -18.64 6.23
N ASN A 213 -3.05 -19.16 5.77
CA ASN A 213 -2.15 -19.98 6.59
C ASN A 213 -1.04 -19.18 7.29
N ASN A 214 -0.85 -17.92 6.93
CA ASN A 214 0.19 -17.05 7.48
C ASN A 214 -0.40 -15.68 7.86
N PRO A 215 -1.32 -15.62 8.83
CA PRO A 215 -2.09 -14.41 9.15
C PRO A 215 -1.24 -13.24 9.66
N ASP A 216 -0.04 -13.51 10.17
CA ASP A 216 0.90 -12.48 10.65
C ASP A 216 1.73 -11.86 9.51
N THR A 217 1.74 -12.48 8.33
CA THR A 217 2.45 -11.99 7.14
C THR A 217 1.45 -11.34 6.18
N MET A 218 1.74 -10.10 5.77
CA MET A 218 0.99 -9.48 4.68
C MET A 218 1.38 -10.13 3.36
N ILE A 219 0.51 -10.96 2.81
CA ILE A 219 0.67 -11.56 1.48
C ILE A 219 0.13 -10.58 0.44
N ALA A 220 1.02 -9.86 -0.24
CA ALA A 220 0.66 -8.95 -1.31
C ALA A 220 0.61 -9.68 -2.65
N TYR A 221 -0.48 -9.44 -3.39
CA TYR A 221 -0.57 -9.76 -4.81
C TYR A 221 0.27 -8.75 -5.58
N SER A 222 0.87 -9.16 -6.68
CA SER A 222 1.60 -8.27 -7.59
C SER A 222 1.14 -8.49 -9.01
N THR A 223 1.14 -7.42 -9.82
CA THR A 223 1.03 -7.54 -11.28
C THR A 223 2.42 -7.81 -11.89
N GLY A 224 2.44 -8.37 -13.10
CA GLY A 224 3.65 -8.78 -13.81
C GLY A 224 4.22 -7.74 -14.78
N PRO A 225 5.35 -8.03 -15.44
CA PRO A 225 6.04 -7.07 -16.29
C PRO A 225 5.27 -6.70 -17.56
N VAL A 226 5.48 -5.45 -18.00
CA VAL A 226 4.80 -4.78 -19.13
C VAL A 226 5.75 -4.42 -20.28
N ASP A 227 6.93 -5.04 -20.28
CA ASP A 227 8.05 -4.87 -21.20
C ASP A 227 7.92 -5.67 -22.52
N THR A 228 6.69 -6.01 -22.91
CA THR A 228 6.40 -6.76 -24.15
C THR A 228 5.13 -6.21 -24.79
N SER A 229 5.09 -6.21 -26.12
CA SER A 229 3.95 -5.74 -26.92
C SER A 229 3.30 -6.87 -27.74
N GLU A 230 2.46 -6.52 -28.72
CA GLU A 230 1.68 -7.46 -29.56
C GLU A 230 0.73 -8.36 -28.73
N GLU A 231 0.45 -9.58 -29.21
CA GLU A 231 -0.48 -10.53 -28.57
C GLU A 231 -0.01 -10.94 -27.17
N SER A 232 1.31 -11.09 -26.99
CA SER A 232 1.92 -11.38 -25.69
C SER A 232 1.74 -10.23 -24.70
N GLY A 233 1.96 -8.99 -25.14
CA GLY A 233 1.72 -7.81 -24.31
C GLY A 233 0.25 -7.67 -23.89
N TYR A 234 -0.67 -7.83 -24.85
CA TYR A 234 -2.10 -7.68 -24.57
C TYR A 234 -2.62 -8.76 -23.62
N GLN A 235 -2.21 -10.01 -23.76
CA GLN A 235 -2.64 -11.05 -22.83
C GLN A 235 -2.00 -10.92 -21.43
N ARG A 236 -0.78 -10.37 -21.30
CA ARG A 236 -0.23 -10.00 -19.97
C ARG A 236 -1.08 -8.92 -19.32
N TYR A 237 -1.49 -7.92 -20.09
CA TYR A 237 -2.43 -6.91 -19.61
C TYR A 237 -3.72 -7.54 -19.09
N LEU A 238 -4.33 -8.48 -19.82
CA LEU A 238 -5.53 -9.19 -19.36
C LEU A 238 -5.30 -9.97 -18.06
N LYS A 239 -4.15 -10.64 -17.92
CA LYS A 239 -3.76 -11.34 -16.69
C LYS A 239 -3.61 -10.35 -15.52
N ASN A 240 -2.97 -9.21 -15.75
CA ASN A 240 -2.81 -8.15 -14.75
C ASN A 240 -4.16 -7.53 -14.34
N GLU A 241 -5.07 -7.28 -15.29
CA GLU A 241 -6.43 -6.81 -14.99
C GLU A 241 -7.17 -7.80 -14.10
N ARG A 242 -7.08 -9.10 -14.38
CA ARG A 242 -7.73 -10.12 -13.54
C ARG A 242 -7.16 -10.16 -12.11
N ILE A 243 -5.87 -9.90 -11.92
CA ILE A 243 -5.27 -9.75 -10.58
C ILE A 243 -5.84 -8.50 -9.89
N ARG A 244 -5.92 -7.36 -10.59
CA ARG A 244 -6.50 -6.11 -10.06
C ARG A 244 -7.95 -6.29 -9.64
N GLU A 245 -8.76 -6.90 -10.50
CA GLU A 245 -10.16 -7.23 -10.22
C GLU A 245 -10.29 -8.13 -8.99
N TRP A 246 -9.43 -9.15 -8.87
CA TRP A 246 -9.42 -10.04 -7.71
C TRP A 246 -9.16 -9.28 -6.41
N VAL A 247 -8.17 -8.37 -6.39
CA VAL A 247 -7.88 -7.58 -5.19
C VAL A 247 -9.01 -6.60 -4.88
N ARG A 248 -9.48 -5.83 -5.88
CA ARG A 248 -10.52 -4.80 -5.71
C ARG A 248 -11.87 -5.38 -5.24
N ASN A 249 -12.15 -6.64 -5.55
CA ASN A 249 -13.34 -7.36 -5.09
C ASN A 249 -13.21 -7.90 -3.65
N SER A 250 -12.20 -7.46 -2.88
CA SER A 250 -12.05 -7.76 -1.47
C SER A 250 -11.64 -6.51 -0.68
N THR A 251 -11.92 -6.48 0.62
CA THR A 251 -11.42 -5.45 1.54
C THR A 251 -10.14 -5.86 2.27
N ASN A 252 -9.74 -7.14 2.19
CA ASN A 252 -8.60 -7.68 2.96
C ASN A 252 -7.39 -8.05 2.10
N ARG A 253 -7.42 -7.73 0.80
CA ARG A 253 -6.33 -8.05 -0.13
C ARG A 253 -5.47 -6.81 -0.36
N VAL A 254 -4.21 -7.07 -0.68
CA VAL A 254 -3.19 -6.04 -0.90
C VAL A 254 -2.63 -6.22 -2.30
N LEU A 255 -2.48 -5.12 -3.04
CA LEU A 255 -1.90 -5.10 -4.39
C LEU A 255 -0.67 -4.21 -4.44
N PHE A 256 0.42 -4.76 -4.95
CA PHE A 256 1.57 -4.03 -5.47
C PHE A 256 1.50 -4.03 -7.00
N ASP A 257 1.01 -2.95 -7.59
CA ASP A 257 0.68 -2.88 -9.01
C ASP A 257 1.89 -2.48 -9.88
N TYR A 258 2.90 -3.35 -9.90
CA TYR A 258 4.13 -3.20 -10.70
C TYR A 258 3.85 -2.80 -12.17
N ALA A 259 2.89 -3.48 -12.80
CA ALA A 259 2.49 -3.21 -14.17
C ALA A 259 1.96 -1.80 -14.36
N ASP A 260 1.11 -1.31 -13.45
CA ASP A 260 0.57 0.05 -13.54
C ASP A 260 1.68 1.08 -13.35
N ILE A 261 2.48 0.96 -12.29
CA ILE A 261 3.60 1.84 -11.95
C ILE A 261 4.53 2.08 -13.16
N LEU A 262 4.88 1.01 -13.88
CA LEU A 262 5.87 1.09 -14.96
C LEU A 262 5.29 1.53 -16.32
N THR A 263 3.98 1.66 -16.44
CA THR A 263 3.35 2.21 -17.66
C THR A 263 3.41 3.74 -17.71
N TYR A 264 3.74 4.41 -16.60
CA TYR A 264 3.79 5.86 -16.50
C TYR A 264 5.22 6.41 -16.43
N ASN A 265 5.45 7.58 -17.02
CA ASN A 265 6.65 8.38 -16.78
C ASN A 265 6.52 9.29 -15.54
N ASN A 266 7.61 9.97 -15.17
CA ASN A 266 7.67 10.92 -14.06
C ASN A 266 6.78 12.17 -14.26
N ALA A 267 6.28 12.41 -15.48
CA ALA A 267 5.33 13.47 -15.78
C ALA A 267 3.86 13.00 -15.74
N GLY A 268 3.60 11.74 -15.38
CA GLY A 268 2.26 11.15 -15.31
C GLY A 268 1.68 10.77 -16.68
N GLU A 269 2.49 10.69 -17.74
CA GLU A 269 2.04 10.21 -19.05
C GLU A 269 2.13 8.68 -19.13
N GLN A 270 1.02 8.03 -19.50
CA GLN A 270 0.96 6.59 -19.72
C GLN A 270 1.39 6.21 -21.14
N ASN A 271 2.25 5.20 -21.27
CA ASN A 271 2.55 4.58 -22.56
C ASN A 271 1.56 3.46 -22.90
N THR A 272 1.19 3.35 -24.17
CA THR A 272 0.22 2.36 -24.65
C THR A 272 0.62 1.74 -25.98
N ALA A 273 0.15 0.52 -26.23
CA ALA A 273 0.28 -0.19 -27.50
C ALA A 273 -1.12 -0.57 -28.04
N LEU A 274 -1.16 -1.03 -29.29
CA LEU A 274 -2.37 -1.51 -29.96
C LEU A 274 -2.20 -2.97 -30.37
N TRP A 275 -3.16 -3.81 -30.00
CA TRP A 275 -3.27 -5.18 -30.50
C TRP A 275 -4.71 -5.46 -30.94
N ASP A 276 -4.89 -5.83 -32.21
CA ASP A 276 -6.19 -6.18 -32.80
C ASP A 276 -7.36 -5.22 -32.45
N GLY A 277 -7.08 -3.91 -32.47
CA GLY A 277 -8.06 -2.87 -32.12
C GLY A 277 -8.20 -2.57 -30.63
N HIS A 278 -7.51 -3.30 -29.76
CA HIS A 278 -7.44 -3.06 -28.32
C HIS A 278 -6.21 -2.21 -27.96
N THR A 279 -6.44 -1.05 -27.37
CA THR A 279 -5.39 -0.24 -26.74
C THR A 279 -5.14 -0.76 -25.33
N TYR A 280 -3.89 -0.98 -24.97
CA TYR A 280 -3.50 -1.44 -23.63
C TYR A 280 -2.20 -0.78 -23.15
N PRO A 281 -2.00 -0.64 -21.82
CA PRO A 281 -0.77 -0.09 -21.26
C PRO A 281 0.44 -1.00 -21.50
N VAL A 282 1.58 -0.38 -21.81
CA VAL A 282 2.89 -1.05 -21.89
C VAL A 282 3.93 -0.20 -21.15
N GLU A 283 5.10 -0.79 -20.87
CA GLU A 283 6.19 -0.08 -20.21
C GLU A 283 6.49 1.27 -20.88
N HIS A 284 6.64 2.32 -20.07
CA HIS A 284 7.05 3.61 -20.58
C HIS A 284 8.56 3.59 -20.94
N PRO A 285 9.01 4.15 -22.09
CA PRO A 285 10.43 4.16 -22.49
C PRO A 285 11.39 4.87 -21.51
N GLU A 286 10.87 5.58 -20.51
CA GLU A 286 11.67 6.18 -19.44
C GLU A 286 12.08 5.12 -18.40
N ASN A 287 11.25 4.10 -18.25
CA ASN A 287 11.44 3.01 -17.30
C ASN A 287 12.17 1.83 -17.96
N GLU A 288 12.19 1.72 -19.28
CA GLU A 288 12.84 0.65 -20.04
C GLU A 288 14.38 0.76 -19.94
N GLY A 289 15.05 -0.37 -19.68
CA GLY A 289 16.51 -0.41 -19.64
C GLY A 289 17.06 -1.78 -19.29
N GLU A 290 18.39 -1.87 -19.18
CA GLU A 290 19.10 -3.08 -18.75
C GLU A 290 20.13 -2.71 -17.66
N ASP A 291 19.77 -1.73 -16.82
CA ASP A 291 20.68 -1.21 -15.81
C ASP A 291 20.92 -2.28 -14.71
N ASP A 292 22.15 -2.38 -14.22
CA ASP A 292 22.50 -3.23 -13.08
C ASP A 292 23.55 -2.52 -12.21
N PRO A 293 23.15 -1.44 -11.51
CA PRO A 293 24.10 -0.60 -10.77
C PRO A 293 24.78 -1.30 -9.60
N PHE A 294 24.24 -2.43 -9.13
CA PHE A 294 24.72 -3.13 -7.92
C PHE A 294 25.13 -4.59 -8.15
N GLY A 295 25.04 -5.11 -9.37
CA GLY A 295 25.39 -6.49 -9.69
C GLY A 295 24.38 -7.52 -9.21
N TYR A 296 23.10 -7.14 -9.04
CA TYR A 296 22.03 -8.09 -8.73
C TYR A 296 21.53 -8.84 -9.96
N GLY A 297 21.91 -8.38 -11.17
CA GLY A 297 21.34 -8.79 -12.44
C GLY A 297 20.27 -7.80 -12.89
N SER A 298 20.15 -7.62 -14.20
CA SER A 298 19.14 -6.73 -14.77
C SER A 298 17.73 -7.21 -14.41
N GLY A 299 16.88 -6.25 -14.03
CA GLY A 299 15.44 -6.40 -13.91
C GLY A 299 14.68 -5.84 -15.11
N HIS A 300 15.35 -5.64 -16.25
CA HIS A 300 14.82 -5.08 -17.49
C HIS A 300 14.25 -3.66 -17.32
N LEU A 301 14.86 -2.86 -16.44
CA LEU A 301 14.50 -1.46 -16.26
C LEU A 301 15.72 -0.55 -16.29
N SER A 302 15.46 0.72 -16.54
CA SER A 302 16.36 1.82 -16.25
C SER A 302 16.43 2.07 -14.74
N ASN A 303 17.42 2.84 -14.30
CA ASN A 303 17.48 3.33 -12.93
C ASN A 303 16.20 4.09 -12.50
N GLU A 304 15.56 4.82 -13.41
CA GLU A 304 14.30 5.53 -13.11
C GLU A 304 13.14 4.55 -12.89
N GLY A 305 13.05 3.49 -13.70
CA GLY A 305 12.08 2.40 -13.47
C GLY A 305 12.30 1.71 -12.12
N TYR A 306 13.56 1.42 -11.76
CA TYR A 306 13.90 0.86 -10.44
C TYR A 306 13.49 1.76 -9.29
N LEU A 307 13.72 3.07 -9.38
CA LEU A 307 13.35 4.01 -8.33
C LEU A 307 11.85 4.06 -8.11
N LYS A 308 11.02 4.04 -9.17
CA LYS A 308 9.56 4.05 -9.03
C LYS A 308 9.06 2.86 -8.23
N ILE A 309 9.51 1.64 -8.57
CA ILE A 309 9.08 0.44 -7.85
C ILE A 309 9.65 0.40 -6.42
N GLY A 310 10.85 0.96 -6.18
CA GLY A 310 11.39 1.14 -4.83
C GLY A 310 10.54 2.08 -3.98
N LYS A 311 10.12 3.23 -4.54
CA LYS A 311 9.29 4.24 -3.86
C LYS A 311 7.94 3.65 -3.48
N ALA A 312 7.29 3.01 -4.46
CA ALA A 312 6.04 2.31 -4.27
C ALA A 312 6.14 1.23 -3.18
N MET A 313 7.25 0.49 -3.11
CA MET A 313 7.43 -0.52 -2.06
C MET A 313 7.51 0.11 -0.68
N TRP A 314 8.23 1.22 -0.50
CA TRP A 314 8.22 1.95 0.78
C TRP A 314 6.84 2.45 1.17
N VAL A 315 6.04 2.92 0.20
CA VAL A 315 4.64 3.32 0.43
C VAL A 315 3.79 2.13 0.88
N LEU A 316 3.94 0.96 0.23
CA LEU A 316 3.25 -0.27 0.64
C LEU A 316 3.52 -0.63 2.10
N LEU A 317 4.81 -0.60 2.47
CA LEU A 317 5.25 -0.93 3.83
C LEU A 317 4.79 0.11 4.84
N ALA A 318 4.80 1.40 4.48
CA ALA A 318 4.27 2.47 5.33
C ALA A 318 2.75 2.32 5.53
N LYS A 319 2.00 1.98 4.49
CA LYS A 319 0.56 1.67 4.59
C LYS A 319 0.30 0.46 5.49
N LYS A 320 1.18 -0.56 5.46
CA LYS A 320 1.13 -1.66 6.44
C LYS A 320 1.36 -1.18 7.88
N ALA A 321 2.22 -0.19 8.08
CA ALA A 321 2.46 0.42 9.39
C ALA A 321 1.31 1.34 9.86
N GLY A 322 0.29 1.56 9.03
CA GLY A 322 -0.89 2.36 9.36
C GLY A 322 -0.97 3.70 8.63
N TRP A 323 -0.01 4.03 7.76
CA TRP A 323 -0.05 5.27 7.01
C TRP A 323 -1.25 5.31 6.05
N ASP A 324 -2.07 6.34 6.14
CA ASP A 324 -3.22 6.54 5.27
C ASP A 324 -2.84 7.07 3.88
N GLY A 325 -1.65 7.64 3.73
CA GLY A 325 -1.17 8.28 2.50
C GLY A 325 -1.17 9.80 2.55
N ALA A 326 -1.51 10.41 3.70
CA ALA A 326 -1.42 11.85 3.89
C ALA A 326 0.05 12.30 3.82
N PRO A 327 0.35 13.43 3.15
CA PRO A 327 1.70 13.97 3.11
C PRO A 327 2.18 14.30 4.52
N ALA A 328 3.49 14.22 4.75
CA ALA A 328 4.09 14.70 5.98
C ALA A 328 3.78 16.19 6.19
N VAL A 329 3.00 16.51 7.23
CA VAL A 329 2.73 17.90 7.61
C VAL A 329 3.96 18.42 8.35
N LYS A 330 4.55 19.52 7.88
CA LYS A 330 5.75 20.07 8.54
C LYS A 330 5.39 20.56 9.93
N GLY A 331 6.00 19.99 10.96
CA GLY A 331 5.66 20.31 12.33
C GLY A 331 4.83 19.24 13.02
N ASP A 332 4.28 18.27 12.28
CA ASP A 332 3.69 17.07 12.85
C ASP A 332 4.83 16.12 13.26
N PHE A 333 5.21 16.20 14.53
CA PHE A 333 6.31 15.44 15.13
C PHE A 333 5.81 14.14 15.78
N THR A 334 4.50 13.99 15.95
CA THR A 334 3.85 12.77 16.47
C THR A 334 3.34 11.83 15.36
N SER A 335 3.29 12.32 14.12
CA SER A 335 2.81 11.65 12.92
C SER A 335 1.35 11.22 12.99
N ASP A 336 0.51 11.98 13.70
CA ASP A 336 -0.95 11.81 13.73
C ASP A 336 -1.66 12.61 12.62
N SER A 337 -0.87 13.19 11.70
CA SER A 337 -1.32 14.01 10.56
C SER A 337 -1.91 15.36 10.96
N ILE A 338 -1.70 15.81 12.20
CA ILE A 338 -2.12 17.11 12.69
C ILE A 338 -0.90 17.79 13.32
N VAL A 339 -0.85 19.13 13.30
CA VAL A 339 0.17 19.88 14.07
C VAL A 339 -0.49 20.53 15.28
N ASP A 340 -0.21 20.03 16.47
CA ASP A 340 -0.91 20.44 17.68
C ASP A 340 -0.04 20.47 18.96
N ASP A 341 -0.68 20.42 20.14
CA ASP A 341 0.01 20.49 21.44
C ASP A 341 0.99 19.34 21.68
N PRO A 342 0.63 18.06 21.44
CA PRO A 342 1.56 16.95 21.35
C PRO A 342 2.85 17.25 20.59
N ASP A 343 2.77 17.86 19.40
CA ASP A 343 3.96 18.21 18.62
C ASP A 343 4.73 19.37 19.24
N LEU A 344 4.03 20.40 19.73
CA LEU A 344 4.67 21.51 20.43
C LEU A 344 5.48 21.04 21.63
N ARG A 345 5.03 20.00 22.33
CA ARG A 345 5.78 19.40 23.44
C ARG A 345 7.09 18.77 22.97
N ILE A 346 7.10 18.11 21.81
CA ILE A 346 8.32 17.55 21.22
C ILE A 346 9.28 18.68 20.81
N LEU A 347 8.77 19.72 20.14
CA LEU A 347 9.56 20.89 19.75
C LEU A 347 10.15 21.63 20.96
N ALA A 348 9.35 21.80 22.01
CA ALA A 348 9.78 22.47 23.23
C ALA A 348 10.86 21.67 23.98
N TYR A 349 10.81 20.33 23.90
CA TYR A 349 11.84 19.46 24.50
C TYR A 349 13.17 19.60 23.77
N ALA A 350 13.15 19.74 22.45
CA ALA A 350 14.34 19.86 21.61
C ALA A 350 14.79 21.33 21.37
N TRP A 351 14.18 22.29 22.07
CA TRP A 351 14.39 23.73 21.83
C TRP A 351 15.84 24.17 22.06
N LEU A 352 16.41 24.93 21.10
CA LEU A 352 17.78 25.46 21.13
C LEU A 352 18.86 24.37 21.27
N THR A 353 18.59 23.20 20.70
CA THR A 353 19.55 22.09 20.67
C THR A 353 20.17 21.94 19.28
N ASP A 354 21.32 21.26 19.26
CA ASP A 354 22.09 20.88 18.06
C ASP A 354 22.48 19.39 18.14
N PRO A 355 22.98 18.74 17.07
CA PRO A 355 23.28 17.29 17.06
C PRO A 355 24.20 16.77 18.18
N ASN A 356 24.92 17.63 18.90
CA ASN A 356 25.75 17.23 20.05
C ASN A 356 24.99 17.26 21.39
N SER A 357 23.74 17.73 21.38
CA SER A 357 22.88 17.83 22.55
C SER A 357 22.14 16.52 22.80
N SER A 358 21.98 16.12 24.07
CA SER A 358 21.30 14.87 24.43
C SER A 358 19.80 14.87 24.10
N ASP A 359 19.21 16.06 24.03
CA ASP A 359 17.78 16.26 23.78
C ASP A 359 17.51 16.73 22.34
N TRP A 360 18.52 16.65 21.46
CA TRP A 360 18.35 16.99 20.05
C TRP A 360 17.43 15.99 19.36
N ASN A 361 16.47 16.53 18.62
CA ASN A 361 15.56 15.77 17.79
C ASN A 361 15.58 16.35 16.38
N GLY A 362 16.28 15.68 15.46
CA GLY A 362 16.38 16.13 14.06
C GLY A 362 15.03 16.30 13.35
N LEU A 363 13.93 15.72 13.88
CA LEU A 363 12.59 15.97 13.36
C LEU A 363 12.13 17.42 13.53
N CYS A 364 12.62 18.09 14.56
CA CYS A 364 12.26 19.47 14.87
C CYS A 364 13.13 20.50 14.13
N ASP A 365 14.17 20.08 13.41
CA ASP A 365 15.02 20.93 12.59
C ASP A 365 14.41 21.07 11.18
N ILE A 366 13.32 21.83 11.13
CA ILE A 366 12.45 21.98 9.98
C ILE A 366 12.67 23.29 9.22
N SER A 367 13.59 24.16 9.62
CA SER A 367 13.87 25.46 9.00
C SER A 367 15.36 25.73 8.90
N PRO A 368 15.90 26.10 7.72
CA PRO A 368 15.26 26.21 6.41
C PRO A 368 14.79 24.85 5.88
N ASP A 369 14.35 24.77 4.61
CA ASP A 369 14.11 23.44 4.01
C ASP A 369 15.41 22.63 4.11
N GLU A 370 15.31 21.42 4.67
CA GLU A 370 16.42 20.53 5.03
C GLU A 370 17.15 20.82 6.37
N GLY A 371 16.69 21.80 7.16
CA GLY A 371 17.24 22.11 8.49
C GLY A 371 18.56 22.91 8.44
N ASP A 372 18.96 23.47 9.59
CA ASP A 372 20.27 24.14 9.77
C ASP A 372 21.11 23.56 10.93
N ASP A 373 20.81 22.34 11.34
CA ASP A 373 21.37 21.64 12.51
C ASP A 373 21.10 22.37 13.83
N THR A 374 20.19 23.35 13.87
CA THR A 374 19.89 24.13 15.08
C THR A 374 18.39 24.35 15.25
N ILE A 375 17.78 23.74 16.25
CA ILE A 375 16.34 23.93 16.52
C ILE A 375 16.13 25.29 17.17
N ASN A 376 15.58 26.24 16.40
CA ASN A 376 15.54 27.65 16.74
C ASN A 376 14.21 28.32 16.33
N LEU A 377 14.20 29.66 16.34
CA LEU A 377 13.00 30.44 16.03
C LEU A 377 12.50 30.25 14.59
N GLY A 378 13.39 29.90 13.66
CA GLY A 378 13.03 29.49 12.30
C GLY A 378 12.10 28.27 12.32
N ASP A 379 12.47 27.24 13.07
CA ASP A 379 11.70 26.00 13.21
C ASP A 379 10.36 26.26 13.87
N PHE A 380 10.36 26.98 14.99
CA PHE A 380 9.11 27.36 15.65
C PHE A 380 8.22 28.20 14.73
N SER A 381 8.79 29.08 13.91
CA SER A 381 8.00 29.86 12.96
C SER A 381 7.37 28.99 11.87
N ARG A 382 8.05 27.93 11.40
CA ARG A 382 7.47 26.98 10.44
C ARG A 382 6.43 26.09 11.10
N PHE A 383 6.73 25.54 12.28
CA PHE A 383 5.80 24.81 13.11
C PHE A 383 4.49 25.59 13.32
N ALA A 384 4.60 26.84 13.76
CA ALA A 384 3.44 27.69 14.01
C ALA A 384 2.67 28.10 12.74
N GLN A 385 3.30 28.08 11.56
CA GLN A 385 2.60 28.29 10.28
C GLN A 385 1.67 27.14 9.93
N ASN A 386 2.03 25.94 10.39
CA ASN A 386 1.32 24.71 10.11
C ASN A 386 0.46 24.26 11.29
N TRP A 387 0.32 25.07 12.34
CA TRP A 387 -0.51 24.76 13.50
C TRP A 387 -1.96 24.49 13.07
N LEU A 388 -2.49 23.32 13.43
CA LEU A 388 -3.77 22.74 12.98
C LEU A 388 -3.86 22.43 11.48
N GLU A 389 -2.74 22.45 10.74
CA GLU A 389 -2.69 21.88 9.40
C GLU A 389 -2.87 20.36 9.50
N GLY A 390 -3.66 19.79 8.57
CA GLY A 390 -4.06 18.38 8.61
C GLY A 390 -5.37 18.11 9.35
N VAL A 391 -5.89 19.09 10.09
CA VAL A 391 -7.32 19.11 10.47
C VAL A 391 -8.14 19.41 9.22
N ASP A 392 -9.05 18.52 8.85
CA ASP A 392 -10.06 18.83 7.82
C ASP A 392 -11.01 19.89 8.38
N VAL A 393 -10.71 21.17 8.16
CA VAL A 393 -11.59 22.29 8.53
C VAL A 393 -12.94 22.28 7.77
N SER A 394 -13.23 21.24 6.98
CA SER A 394 -14.51 21.01 6.31
C SER A 394 -15.44 20.02 7.05
N LEU A 395 -15.09 19.60 8.28
CA LEU A 395 -16.00 18.83 9.14
C LEU A 395 -17.34 19.56 9.21
N LYS A 396 -18.37 18.96 8.59
CA LYS A 396 -19.70 19.57 8.52
C LYS A 396 -20.34 19.62 9.90
N GLY A 397 -19.88 18.77 10.82
CA GLY A 397 -20.29 18.77 12.21
C GLY A 397 -19.64 19.85 13.10
N ASP A 398 -18.61 20.58 12.64
CA ASP A 398 -17.95 21.63 13.43
C ASP A 398 -18.75 22.93 13.34
N PHE A 399 -19.72 23.07 14.24
CA PHE A 399 -20.60 24.24 14.29
C PHE A 399 -19.99 25.41 15.06
N THR A 400 -18.94 25.16 15.84
CA THR A 400 -18.23 26.19 16.61
C THR A 400 -17.06 26.81 15.85
N GLY A 401 -16.57 26.12 14.81
CA GLY A 401 -15.45 26.52 13.98
C GLY A 401 -14.10 26.37 14.68
N ASP A 402 -13.98 25.49 15.67
CA ASP A 402 -12.75 25.26 16.43
C ASP A 402 -11.91 24.08 15.91
N GLY A 403 -12.37 23.44 14.83
CA GLY A 403 -11.70 22.33 14.14
C GLY A 403 -12.01 20.96 14.74
N ILE A 404 -12.88 20.90 15.76
CA ILE A 404 -13.21 19.67 16.48
C ILE A 404 -14.73 19.50 16.47
N VAL A 405 -15.22 18.28 16.32
CA VAL A 405 -16.66 18.00 16.49
C VAL A 405 -16.89 17.34 17.84
N ASP A 406 -17.28 18.14 18.82
CA ASP A 406 -17.40 17.68 20.20
C ASP A 406 -18.74 18.07 20.85
N TYR A 407 -18.77 17.96 22.18
CA TYR A 407 -19.94 18.29 22.97
C TYR A 407 -20.42 19.75 22.78
N PHE A 408 -19.54 20.70 22.47
CA PHE A 408 -19.90 22.08 22.19
C PHE A 408 -20.67 22.20 20.87
N ASP A 409 -20.29 21.47 19.82
CA ASP A 409 -21.07 21.42 18.57
C ASP A 409 -22.41 20.72 18.77
N LEU A 410 -22.42 19.60 19.52
CA LEU A 410 -23.67 18.94 19.88
C LEU A 410 -24.60 19.88 20.66
N TYR A 411 -24.04 20.75 21.51
CA TYR A 411 -24.80 21.78 22.20
C TYR A 411 -25.40 22.76 21.19
N VAL A 412 -24.64 23.25 20.21
CA VAL A 412 -25.15 24.14 19.15
C VAL A 412 -26.29 23.46 18.36
N LEU A 413 -26.12 22.20 17.95
CA LEU A 413 -27.14 21.42 17.24
C LEU A 413 -28.39 21.17 18.09
N ALA A 414 -28.22 20.89 19.38
CA ALA A 414 -29.35 20.68 20.29
C ALA A 414 -30.19 21.96 20.49
N HIS A 415 -29.57 23.14 20.41
CA HIS A 415 -30.27 24.43 20.50
C HIS A 415 -31.11 24.75 19.27
N THR A 416 -30.76 24.16 18.12
CA THR A 416 -31.38 24.40 16.82
C THR A 416 -32.26 23.21 16.38
N TRP A 417 -32.38 22.19 17.22
CA TRP A 417 -33.08 20.93 16.91
C TRP A 417 -34.54 21.13 16.49
N LEU A 418 -34.93 20.50 15.38
CA LEU A 418 -36.27 20.56 14.77
C LEU A 418 -36.72 21.98 14.38
N SER A 419 -35.77 22.90 14.22
CA SER A 419 -36.06 24.25 13.75
C SER A 419 -35.97 24.32 12.21
N ASP A 420 -36.73 25.25 11.64
CA ASP A 420 -36.70 25.59 10.21
C ASP A 420 -36.28 27.05 10.01
N SER A 421 -36.07 27.48 8.77
CA SER A 421 -35.62 28.86 8.47
C SER A 421 -36.55 30.00 8.94
N ASN A 422 -37.76 29.70 9.44
CA ASN A 422 -38.66 30.67 10.06
C ASN A 422 -38.60 30.66 11.60
N SER A 423 -37.88 29.70 12.19
CA SER A 423 -37.78 29.50 13.62
C SER A 423 -36.74 30.44 14.23
N PRO A 424 -37.01 31.03 15.41
CA PRO A 424 -36.13 32.04 16.02
C PRO A 424 -34.79 31.48 16.52
N ASN A 425 -34.70 30.16 16.67
CA ASN A 425 -33.51 29.42 17.11
C ASN A 425 -32.86 28.64 15.96
N TRP A 426 -33.24 28.89 14.71
CA TRP A 426 -32.61 28.27 13.55
C TRP A 426 -31.21 28.85 13.31
N ASN A 427 -30.30 27.99 12.90
CA ASN A 427 -28.92 28.34 12.59
C ASN A 427 -28.49 27.60 11.33
N GLU A 428 -28.15 28.34 10.27
CA GLU A 428 -27.80 27.79 8.96
C GLU A 428 -26.61 26.82 9.01
N VAL A 429 -25.69 27.01 9.96
CA VAL A 429 -24.52 26.13 10.10
C VAL A 429 -24.89 24.71 10.51
N CYS A 430 -26.07 24.50 11.12
CA CYS A 430 -26.56 23.20 11.56
C CYS A 430 -27.44 22.50 10.52
N ASP A 431 -27.76 23.15 9.39
CA ASP A 431 -28.55 22.61 8.28
C ASP A 431 -27.62 22.04 7.21
N ILE A 432 -27.06 20.87 7.52
CA ILE A 432 -25.93 20.26 6.79
C ILE A 432 -26.33 19.05 5.94
N SER A 433 -27.62 18.67 5.95
CA SER A 433 -28.12 17.53 5.19
C SER A 433 -29.46 17.83 4.50
N PRO A 434 -29.61 17.53 3.19
CA PRO A 434 -28.59 17.01 2.26
C PRO A 434 -27.47 18.04 2.02
N ASP A 435 -26.48 17.74 1.19
CA ASP A 435 -25.46 18.73 0.82
C ASP A 435 -26.15 20.04 0.35
N GLU A 436 -25.79 21.16 0.99
CA GLU A 436 -26.42 22.50 0.88
C GLU A 436 -27.68 22.78 1.75
N GLY A 437 -28.09 21.84 2.60
CA GLY A 437 -29.19 22.00 3.56
C GLY A 437 -30.60 21.82 2.96
N ASP A 438 -31.59 21.45 3.77
CA ASP A 438 -33.02 21.41 3.36
C ASP A 438 -33.89 22.45 4.08
N ASN A 439 -33.28 23.43 4.74
CA ASN A 439 -33.90 24.45 5.60
C ASN A 439 -34.59 23.87 6.84
N ILE A 440 -34.27 22.63 7.24
CA ILE A 440 -34.88 21.96 8.38
C ILE A 440 -33.82 21.16 9.13
N ILE A 441 -33.50 21.58 10.35
CA ILE A 441 -32.52 20.87 11.18
C ILE A 441 -33.20 19.67 11.83
N ASN A 442 -32.85 18.47 11.36
CA ASN A 442 -33.53 17.24 11.73
C ASN A 442 -32.56 16.05 11.87
N LEU A 443 -33.10 14.83 11.88
CA LEU A 443 -32.32 13.62 12.06
C LEU A 443 -31.28 13.38 10.96
N LYS A 444 -31.48 13.92 9.76
CA LYS A 444 -30.48 13.85 8.69
C LYS A 444 -29.25 14.67 9.03
N ASP A 445 -29.42 15.88 9.54
CA ASP A 445 -28.34 16.75 9.99
C ASP A 445 -27.60 16.13 11.17
N PHE A 446 -28.34 15.62 12.16
CA PHE A 446 -27.73 14.87 13.26
C PHE A 446 -26.97 13.63 12.78
N SER A 447 -27.51 12.92 11.79
CA SER A 447 -26.82 11.76 11.22
C SER A 447 -25.56 12.15 10.48
N ARG A 448 -25.50 13.34 9.87
CA ARG A 448 -24.30 13.86 9.22
C ARG A 448 -23.29 14.35 10.26
N PHE A 449 -23.73 15.14 11.22
CA PHE A 449 -22.96 15.56 12.39
C PHE A 449 -22.30 14.36 13.10
N ALA A 450 -23.05 13.29 13.32
CA ALA A 450 -22.56 12.10 14.00
C ALA A 450 -21.53 11.29 13.18
N GLN A 451 -21.40 11.54 11.87
CA GLN A 451 -20.32 10.96 11.06
C GLN A 451 -18.99 11.65 11.37
N ASP A 452 -19.04 12.90 11.80
CA ASP A 452 -17.87 13.72 12.10
C ASP A 452 -17.57 13.70 13.62
N TRP A 453 -18.33 12.96 14.44
CA TRP A 453 -18.24 13.01 15.92
C TRP A 453 -16.88 12.55 16.45
N LEU A 454 -16.22 13.42 17.22
CA LEU A 454 -14.85 13.29 17.74
C LEU A 454 -13.75 13.31 16.66
N GLU A 455 -14.07 13.70 15.43
CA GLU A 455 -13.03 14.07 14.46
C GLU A 455 -12.36 15.38 14.92
N GLY A 456 -11.05 15.48 14.69
CA GLY A 456 -10.21 16.60 15.14
C GLY A 456 -9.76 16.56 16.62
N ILE A 457 -10.03 15.47 17.35
CA ILE A 457 -9.60 15.26 18.76
C ILE A 457 -8.25 14.55 18.87
#